data_AF-A0A821Z2I6-F1
#
_entry.id   AF-A0A821Z2I6-F1
#
_cell.length_a   1.000
_cell.length_b   1.000
_cell.length_c   1.000
_cell.angle_alpha   90.00
_cell.angle_beta   90.00
_cell.angle_gamma   90.00
#
_symmetry.space_group_name_H-M   'P 1'
#
loop_
_entity.id
_entity.type
_entity.pdbx_description
1 polymer ?
#
loop_
_entity_poly.entity_id
_entity_poly.type
_entity_poly.pdbx_seq_one_letter_code
_entity_poly.pdbx_strand_id
1 'polypeptide(L)'
;MIMNHNNTTLDICNDNLSYDTSVLASKIIWYISGVFWLWCVNMSFIKTDPRHVLSCGIFYCILIGSTTLSNLYLASISIDRSIMILCPMRYRSIVTRPHAICRIILICLVITLVLIPHYFYLHYDAKAILFLCNFTSLNNRQRIHFISLIHTILFVSIPSLIVCISSIILLNNRRQHKRKHKRTLSLNARRMHKRSVLIFLLSLWFFLSLLPAFIVEIFVLYDRFFYDDIRCSIRLKIYKILYNCFLIFSSINYSTKFYIRLIVSTSFRESFIQFICCQNHKKSSGLIKMNNKNKNKHRLLPLLNQNKANVIEI
;
A
#
# COMPACT_ATOMS: atom_id res chain seq x y z
N MET A 1 -38.82 -11.27 -26.09
CA MET A 1 -38.37 -9.88 -25.93
C MET A 1 -36.86 -9.88 -25.72
N ILE A 2 -36.09 -9.69 -26.79
CA ILE A 2 -34.62 -9.81 -26.80
C ILE A 2 -34.06 -8.40 -26.59
N MET A 3 -33.57 -8.10 -25.39
CA MET A 3 -32.86 -6.85 -25.14
C MET A 3 -31.43 -6.96 -25.66
N ASN A 4 -31.19 -6.30 -26.79
CA ASN A 4 -29.90 -6.18 -27.42
C ASN A 4 -29.10 -5.07 -26.70
N HIS A 5 -28.22 -5.45 -25.78
CA HIS A 5 -27.37 -4.51 -25.06
C HIS A 5 -26.09 -4.21 -25.87
N ASN A 6 -26.11 -3.08 -26.59
CA ASN A 6 -24.93 -2.52 -27.24
C ASN A 6 -23.95 -1.97 -26.19
N ASN A 7 -22.91 -2.73 -25.88
CA ASN A 7 -21.77 -2.30 -25.05
C ASN A 7 -20.66 -1.74 -25.94
N THR A 8 -20.78 -0.47 -26.34
CA THR A 8 -19.69 0.27 -26.96
C THR A 8 -19.73 1.71 -26.47
N THR A 9 -18.95 2.05 -25.45
CA THR A 9 -18.45 3.41 -25.11
C THR A 9 -17.94 3.44 -23.66
N LEU A 10 -16.70 3.01 -23.41
CA LEU A 10 -16.05 3.31 -22.12
C LEU A 10 -14.53 3.13 -22.13
N ASP A 11 -13.82 3.69 -23.12
CA ASP A 11 -12.34 3.70 -23.16
C ASP A 11 -11.71 5.09 -23.33
N ILE A 12 -12.46 6.19 -23.19
CA ILE A 12 -11.94 7.56 -23.47
C ILE A 12 -11.40 8.29 -22.20
N CYS A 13 -11.43 7.69 -21.01
CA CYS A 13 -11.11 8.40 -19.75
C CYS A 13 -9.72 8.13 -19.13
N ASN A 14 -8.66 7.91 -19.93
CA ASN A 14 -7.33 7.62 -19.39
C ASN A 14 -6.24 8.68 -19.62
N ASP A 15 -6.35 9.59 -20.60
CA ASP A 15 -5.21 10.46 -20.94
C ASP A 15 -5.07 11.73 -20.07
N ASN A 16 -6.18 12.27 -19.57
CA ASN A 16 -6.14 13.39 -18.61
C ASN A 16 -5.69 12.97 -17.19
N LEU A 17 -5.53 11.67 -16.93
CA LEU A 17 -5.17 11.12 -15.62
C LEU A 17 -3.68 11.27 -15.30
N SER A 18 -2.82 11.30 -16.33
CA SER A 18 -1.37 11.40 -16.13
C SER A 18 -0.97 12.77 -15.55
N TYR A 19 -1.64 13.84 -15.99
CA TYR A 19 -1.28 15.21 -15.63
C TYR A 19 -1.60 15.57 -14.18
N ASP A 20 -2.75 15.14 -13.64
CA ASP A 20 -3.12 15.46 -12.25
C ASP A 20 -2.26 14.70 -11.22
N THR A 21 -1.79 13.50 -11.56
CA THR A 21 -0.92 12.72 -10.66
C THR A 21 0.47 13.33 -10.51
N SER A 22 1.00 13.98 -11.55
CA SER A 22 2.33 14.61 -11.49
C SER A 22 2.31 15.90 -10.65
N VAL A 23 1.24 16.70 -10.74
CA VAL A 23 1.08 17.92 -9.93
C VAL A 23 0.93 17.59 -8.45
N LEU A 24 0.15 16.55 -8.12
CA LEU A 24 -0.01 16.10 -6.73
C LEU A 24 1.30 15.53 -6.17
N ALA A 25 2.02 14.72 -6.96
CA ALA A 25 3.32 14.20 -6.57
C ALA A 25 4.32 15.33 -6.30
N SER A 26 4.36 16.36 -7.14
CA SER A 26 5.17 17.57 -6.93
C SER A 26 4.87 18.24 -5.58
N LYS A 27 3.60 18.47 -5.25
CA LYS A 27 3.21 19.08 -3.97
C LYS A 27 3.61 18.23 -2.75
N ILE A 28 3.48 16.91 -2.85
CA ILE A 28 3.89 15.98 -1.80
C ILE A 28 5.41 16.02 -1.63
N ILE A 29 6.18 16.04 -2.71
CA ILE A 29 7.65 16.14 -2.68
C ILE A 29 8.08 17.45 -2.00
N TRP A 30 7.45 18.57 -2.31
CA TRP A 30 7.73 19.86 -1.66
C TRP A 30 7.45 19.81 -0.15
N TYR A 31 6.35 19.19 0.27
CA TYR A 31 6.02 19.06 1.69
C TYR A 31 7.03 18.16 2.43
N ILE A 32 7.39 17.01 1.84
CA ILE A 32 8.41 16.11 2.38
C ILE A 32 9.76 16.83 2.48
N SER A 33 10.12 17.61 1.45
CA SER A 33 11.35 18.41 1.42
C SER A 33 11.36 19.48 2.51
N GLY A 34 10.25 20.18 2.73
CA GLY A 34 10.13 21.19 3.80
C GLY A 34 10.25 20.60 5.20
N VAL A 35 9.61 19.45 5.46
CA VAL A 35 9.77 18.71 6.72
C VAL A 35 11.21 18.23 6.91
N PHE A 36 11.84 17.73 5.84
CA PHE A 36 13.25 17.34 5.83
C PHE A 36 14.20 18.52 6.06
N TRP A 37 13.85 19.71 5.59
CA TRP A 37 14.64 20.92 5.80
C TRP A 37 14.57 21.42 7.25
N LEU A 38 13.36 21.50 7.82
CA LEU A 38 13.16 21.79 9.25
C LEU A 38 13.92 20.77 10.14
N TRP A 39 13.98 19.53 9.68
CA TRP A 39 14.68 18.42 10.32
C TRP A 39 16.21 18.60 10.32
N CYS A 40 16.81 19.02 9.20
CA CYS A 40 18.24 19.34 9.11
C CYS A 40 18.64 20.50 10.03
N VAL A 41 17.79 21.52 10.17
CA VAL A 41 18.08 22.72 10.97
C VAL A 41 18.16 22.40 12.47
N ASN A 42 17.30 21.50 12.97
CA ASN A 42 17.23 21.17 14.39
C ASN A 42 18.36 20.24 14.87
N MET A 43 19.06 19.55 13.95
CA MET A 43 20.14 18.59 14.26
C MET A 43 21.50 19.22 14.52
N SER A 44 21.71 20.47 14.15
CA SER A 44 22.97 21.19 14.37
C SER A 44 23.30 21.41 15.85
N PHE A 45 22.34 21.19 16.76
CA PHE A 45 22.47 21.45 18.19
C PHE A 45 22.99 20.25 19.04
N ILE A 46 23.22 19.07 18.45
CA ILE A 46 23.61 17.86 19.22
C ILE A 46 25.14 17.66 19.23
N LYS A 47 25.71 17.57 20.45
CA LYS A 47 27.15 17.60 20.80
C LYS A 47 27.99 16.35 20.42
N THR A 48 27.38 15.26 19.95
CA THR A 48 28.06 14.03 19.52
C THR A 48 28.10 13.95 17.99
N ASP A 49 29.11 13.30 17.40
CA ASP A 49 29.30 13.18 15.94
C ASP A 49 27.96 13.07 15.17
N PRO A 50 27.47 14.18 14.58
CA PRO A 50 26.08 14.28 14.15
C PRO A 50 25.78 13.30 13.02
N ARG A 51 26.80 12.88 12.27
CA ARG A 51 26.69 11.92 11.16
C ARG A 51 26.18 10.55 11.60
N HIS A 52 26.63 10.03 12.75
CA HIS A 52 26.23 8.70 13.22
C HIS A 52 24.81 8.70 13.79
N VAL A 53 24.49 9.73 14.57
CA VAL A 53 23.14 9.96 15.11
C VAL A 53 22.14 10.18 13.97
N LEU A 54 22.50 10.99 12.99
CA LEU A 54 21.68 11.28 11.81
C LEU A 54 21.43 10.02 10.98
N SER A 55 22.48 9.25 10.68
CA SER A 55 22.35 8.03 9.89
C SER A 55 21.40 7.05 10.55
N CYS A 56 21.58 6.78 11.85
CA CYS A 56 20.70 5.84 12.53
C CYS A 56 19.27 6.36 12.67
N GLY A 57 19.09 7.64 13.02
CA GLY A 57 17.77 8.26 13.10
C GLY A 57 17.01 8.18 11.77
N ILE A 58 17.68 8.48 10.66
CA ILE A 58 17.08 8.35 9.32
C ILE A 58 16.69 6.91 9.04
N PHE A 59 17.61 5.96 9.16
CA PHE A 59 17.33 4.56 8.81
C PHE A 59 16.20 3.98 9.65
N TYR A 60 16.16 4.33 10.94
CA TYR A 60 15.09 3.91 11.83
C TYR A 60 13.74 4.54 11.45
N CYS A 61 13.70 5.85 11.18
CA CYS A 61 12.49 6.53 10.71
C CYS A 61 12.00 5.97 9.36
N ILE A 62 12.91 5.66 8.43
CA ILE A 62 12.57 5.02 7.15
C ILE A 62 12.00 3.62 7.39
N LEU A 63 12.62 2.83 8.27
CA LEU A 63 12.17 1.47 8.58
C LEU A 63 10.76 1.49 9.21
N ILE A 64 10.56 2.26 10.27
CA ILE A 64 9.26 2.37 10.95
C ILE A 64 8.22 3.00 10.04
N GLY A 65 8.55 4.14 9.43
CA GLY A 65 7.65 4.86 8.52
C GLY A 65 7.22 4.00 7.33
N SER A 66 8.14 3.26 6.71
CA SER A 66 7.79 2.37 5.60
C SER A 66 6.93 1.17 6.05
N THR A 67 7.16 0.64 7.25
CA THR A 67 6.36 -0.45 7.82
C THR A 67 4.94 0.02 8.11
N THR A 68 4.79 1.13 8.85
CA THR A 68 3.48 1.70 9.19
C THR A 68 2.70 2.13 7.96
N LEU A 69 3.35 2.79 7.01
CA LEU A 69 2.77 3.16 5.72
C LEU A 69 2.21 1.93 4.99
N SER A 70 3.02 0.87 4.93
CA SER A 70 2.62 -0.37 4.26
C SER A 70 1.42 -1.03 4.94
N ASN A 71 1.37 -1.04 6.27
CA ASN A 71 0.28 -1.64 7.05
C ASN A 71 -1.03 -0.87 6.86
N LEU A 72 -0.97 0.45 6.97
CA LEU A 72 -2.13 1.34 6.79
C LEU A 72 -2.67 1.25 5.36
N TYR A 73 -1.79 1.20 4.35
CA TYR A 73 -2.23 0.97 2.97
C TYR A 73 -2.87 -0.40 2.78
N LEU A 74 -2.28 -1.44 3.35
CA LEU A 74 -2.82 -2.79 3.24
C LEU A 74 -4.21 -2.89 3.89
N ALA A 75 -4.39 -2.28 5.06
CA ALA A 75 -5.68 -2.18 5.73
C ALA A 75 -6.71 -1.39 4.90
N SER A 76 -6.32 -0.22 4.39
CA SER A 76 -7.17 0.62 3.54
C SER A 76 -7.64 -0.12 2.27
N ILE A 77 -6.72 -0.80 1.58
CA ILE A 77 -7.04 -1.62 0.39
C ILE A 77 -7.96 -2.79 0.78
N SER A 78 -7.74 -3.41 1.93
CA SER A 78 -8.57 -4.54 2.40
C SER A 78 -10.00 -4.11 2.72
N ILE A 79 -10.17 -2.92 3.32
CA ILE A 79 -11.48 -2.30 3.54
C ILE A 79 -12.16 -2.01 2.19
N ASP A 80 -11.46 -1.37 1.25
CA ASP A 80 -12.01 -1.05 -0.08
C ASP A 80 -12.49 -2.31 -0.81
N ARG A 81 -11.70 -3.39 -0.75
CA ARG A 81 -12.09 -4.67 -1.34
C ARG A 81 -13.30 -5.29 -0.65
N SER A 82 -13.40 -5.16 0.67
CA SER A 82 -14.55 -5.66 1.42
C SER A 82 -15.82 -4.90 1.06
N ILE A 83 -15.75 -3.57 0.98
CA ILE A 83 -16.89 -2.72 0.57
C ILE A 83 -17.30 -3.03 -0.87
N MET A 84 -16.33 -3.20 -1.79
CA MET A 84 -16.60 -3.54 -3.19
C MET A 84 -17.38 -4.85 -3.33
N ILE A 85 -17.12 -5.82 -2.45
CA ILE A 85 -17.77 -7.14 -2.47
C ILE A 85 -19.12 -7.12 -1.75
N LEU A 86 -19.21 -6.43 -0.62
CA LEU A 86 -20.44 -6.32 0.16
C LEU A 86 -21.49 -5.47 -0.55
N CYS A 87 -21.08 -4.34 -1.14
CA CYS A 87 -21.97 -3.32 -1.67
C CYS A 87 -21.50 -2.80 -3.04
N PRO A 88 -21.52 -3.62 -4.11
CA PRO A 88 -20.97 -3.24 -5.41
C PRO A 88 -21.64 -2.00 -6.02
N MET A 89 -22.96 -1.82 -5.82
CA MET A 89 -23.70 -0.66 -6.33
C MET A 89 -23.29 0.65 -5.66
N ARG A 90 -23.07 0.63 -4.33
CA ARG A 90 -22.66 1.82 -3.58
C ARG A 90 -21.17 2.11 -3.73
N TYR A 91 -20.35 1.09 -3.97
CA TYR A 91 -18.89 1.24 -4.10
C TYR A 91 -18.50 2.28 -5.16
N ARG A 92 -19.17 2.28 -6.33
CA ARG A 92 -18.88 3.25 -7.41
C ARG A 92 -19.14 4.70 -7.01
N SER A 93 -20.11 4.93 -6.12
CA SER A 93 -20.44 6.27 -5.61
C SER A 93 -19.51 6.68 -4.47
N ILE A 94 -19.12 5.75 -3.60
CA ILE A 94 -18.30 6.03 -2.41
C ILE A 94 -16.82 6.20 -2.78
N VAL A 95 -16.28 5.31 -3.62
CA VAL A 95 -14.84 5.28 -3.92
C VAL A 95 -14.57 6.07 -5.19
N THR A 96 -14.49 7.39 -5.03
CA THR A 96 -14.07 8.32 -6.08
C THR A 96 -12.56 8.61 -5.98
N ARG A 97 -11.97 9.08 -7.09
CA ARG A 97 -10.56 9.51 -7.15
C ARG A 97 -10.18 10.53 -6.04
N PRO A 98 -10.95 11.61 -5.80
CA PRO A 98 -10.59 12.56 -4.74
C PRO A 98 -10.61 11.94 -3.35
N HIS A 99 -11.51 10.98 -3.07
CA HIS A 99 -11.50 10.26 -1.80
C HIS A 99 -10.27 9.36 -1.65
N ALA A 100 -9.77 8.73 -2.73
CA ALA A 100 -8.53 7.97 -2.68
C ALA A 100 -7.33 8.88 -2.36
N ILE A 101 -7.25 10.05 -2.99
CA ILE A 101 -6.20 11.05 -2.74
C ILE A 101 -6.27 11.56 -1.30
N CYS A 102 -7.45 11.94 -0.83
CA CYS A 102 -7.66 12.40 0.54
C CYS A 102 -7.20 11.35 1.57
N ARG A 103 -7.52 10.07 1.35
CA ARG A 103 -7.05 8.98 2.20
C ARG A 103 -5.53 8.80 2.19
N ILE A 104 -4.89 8.94 1.03
CA ILE A 104 -3.42 8.91 0.93
C ILE A 104 -2.81 10.04 1.76
N ILE A 105 -3.31 11.27 1.61
CA ILE A 105 -2.82 12.44 2.35
C ILE A 105 -3.01 12.25 3.86
N LEU A 106 -4.19 11.75 4.27
CA LEU A 106 -4.48 11.46 5.67
C LEU A 106 -3.53 10.42 6.26
N ILE A 107 -3.27 9.32 5.55
CA ILE A 107 -2.31 8.29 5.99
C ILE A 107 -0.91 8.89 6.13
N CYS A 108 -0.46 9.69 5.16
CA CYS A 108 0.84 10.36 5.22
C CYS A 108 0.93 11.31 6.42
N LEU A 109 -0.11 12.11 6.68
CA LEU A 109 -0.16 13.03 7.83
C LEU A 109 -0.06 12.27 9.15
N VAL A 110 -0.83 11.18 9.31
CA VAL A 110 -0.80 10.33 10.51
C VAL A 110 0.61 9.77 10.74
N ILE A 111 1.28 9.28 9.69
CA ILE A 111 2.64 8.72 9.81
C ILE A 111 3.64 9.80 10.19
N THR A 112 3.58 10.98 9.59
CA THR A 112 4.44 12.11 9.96
C THR A 112 4.25 12.46 11.44
N LEU A 113 3.01 12.54 11.91
CA LEU A 113 2.69 12.85 13.32
C LEU A 113 3.23 11.79 14.29
N VAL A 114 3.23 10.53 13.88
CA VAL A 114 3.74 9.39 14.67
C VAL A 114 5.26 9.33 14.70
N LEU A 115 5.93 9.72 13.63
CA LEU A 115 7.39 9.73 13.54
C LEU A 115 8.03 10.86 14.36
N ILE A 116 7.31 11.98 14.58
CA ILE A 116 7.80 13.14 15.35
C ILE A 116 8.28 12.74 16.76
N PRO A 117 7.47 12.05 17.61
CA PRO A 117 7.93 11.62 18.93
C PRO A 117 9.15 10.69 18.87
N HIS A 118 9.18 9.75 17.93
CA HIS A 118 10.32 8.83 17.81
C HIS A 118 11.61 9.59 17.52
N TYR A 119 11.53 10.67 16.77
CA TYR A 119 12.68 11.50 16.49
C TYR A 119 13.18 12.28 17.71
N PHE A 120 12.30 12.95 18.45
CA PHE A 120 12.69 13.83 19.56
C PHE A 120 13.05 13.07 20.85
N TYR A 121 12.44 11.92 21.12
CA TYR A 121 12.64 11.20 22.38
C TYR A 121 13.79 10.19 22.34
N LEU A 122 14.25 9.78 21.16
CA LEU A 122 15.29 8.78 21.03
C LEU A 122 16.66 9.45 21.00
N HIS A 123 17.40 9.34 22.11
CA HIS A 123 18.84 9.58 22.10
C HIS A 123 19.54 8.34 21.54
N TYR A 124 20.30 8.56 20.48
CA TYR A 124 21.06 7.54 19.80
C TYR A 124 22.47 7.52 20.38
N ASP A 125 22.75 6.55 21.25
CA ASP A 125 24.09 6.36 21.77
C ASP A 125 24.85 5.49 20.78
N ALA A 126 25.61 6.15 19.90
CA ALA A 126 26.50 5.47 18.97
C ALA A 126 27.72 4.97 19.75
N LYS A 127 27.64 3.76 20.30
CA LYS A 127 28.82 3.12 20.88
C LYS A 127 29.80 2.80 19.75
N ALA A 128 30.84 3.62 19.62
CA ALA A 128 31.85 3.60 18.56
C ALA A 128 32.52 2.23 18.35
N ILE A 129 32.51 1.36 19.37
CA ILE A 129 33.18 0.06 19.35
C ILE A 129 32.39 -0.99 18.55
N LEU A 130 31.07 -0.86 18.37
CA LEU A 130 30.24 -1.91 17.77
C LEU A 130 29.36 -1.48 16.60
N PHE A 131 29.34 -0.20 16.20
CA PHE A 131 28.39 0.33 15.21
C PHE A 131 26.91 -0.06 15.49
N LEU A 132 26.60 -0.46 16.72
CA LEU A 132 25.25 -0.79 17.12
C LEU A 132 24.55 0.50 17.47
N CYS A 133 23.52 0.80 16.69
CA CYS A 133 22.65 1.88 17.04
C CYS A 133 21.71 1.44 18.18
N ASN A 134 22.02 1.88 19.39
CA ASN A 134 21.28 1.50 20.58
C ASN A 134 20.56 2.75 21.12
N PHE A 135 19.26 2.60 21.33
CA PHE A 135 18.42 3.66 21.86
C PHE A 135 18.53 3.66 23.38
N THR A 136 19.03 4.75 23.95
CA THR A 136 19.03 4.94 25.40
C THR A 136 18.41 6.28 25.73
N SER A 137 17.25 6.26 26.39
CA SER A 137 16.71 7.45 27.03
C SER A 137 17.51 7.72 28.30
N LEU A 138 18.08 8.91 28.42
CA LEU A 138 18.73 9.35 29.66
C LEU A 138 17.70 9.62 30.79
N ASN A 139 16.47 10.02 30.44
CA ASN A 139 15.56 10.60 31.43
C ASN A 139 14.21 9.89 31.60
N ASN A 140 13.83 8.91 30.77
CA ASN A 140 12.58 8.15 30.96
C ASN A 140 12.48 6.88 30.09
N ARG A 141 13.20 5.82 30.48
CA ARG A 141 13.21 4.54 29.74
C ARG A 141 11.82 3.93 29.61
N GLN A 142 11.02 3.95 30.67
CA GLN A 142 9.65 3.40 30.67
C GLN A 142 8.73 4.11 29.66
N ARG A 143 8.82 5.45 29.54
CA ARG A 143 8.01 6.23 28.61
C ARG A 143 8.25 5.87 27.15
N ILE A 144 9.52 5.68 26.75
CA ILE A 144 9.84 5.28 25.37
C ILE A 144 9.24 3.92 25.04
N HIS A 145 9.35 2.98 25.97
CA HIS A 145 8.81 1.64 25.82
C HIS A 145 7.28 1.65 25.74
N PHE A 146 6.62 2.49 26.53
CA PHE A 146 5.18 2.69 26.45
C PHE A 146 4.75 3.32 25.12
N ILE A 147 5.49 4.31 24.61
CA ILE A 147 5.23 4.90 23.28
C ILE A 147 5.42 3.85 22.17
N SER A 148 6.46 3.00 22.26
CA SER A 148 6.66 1.87 21.33
C SER A 148 5.48 0.91 21.35
N LEU A 149 4.99 0.56 22.55
CA LEU A 149 3.82 -0.30 22.70
C LEU A 149 2.57 0.30 22.05
N ILE A 150 2.27 1.58 22.33
CA ILE A 150 1.14 2.29 21.71
C ILE A 150 1.28 2.26 20.20
N HIS A 151 2.47 2.55 19.69
CA HIS A 151 2.75 2.51 18.26
C HIS A 151 2.47 1.14 17.66
N THR A 152 2.98 0.07 18.29
CA THR A 152 2.79 -1.29 17.78
C THR A 152 1.32 -1.72 17.85
N ILE A 153 0.57 -1.32 18.89
CA ILE A 153 -0.87 -1.59 18.95
C ILE A 153 -1.61 -0.84 17.83
N LEU A 154 -1.42 0.47 17.72
CA LEU A 154 -2.20 1.32 16.81
C LEU A 154 -1.86 1.12 15.34
N PHE A 155 -0.59 0.93 14.99
CA PHE A 155 -0.13 0.94 13.59
C PHE A 155 0.30 -0.43 13.06
N VAL A 156 0.41 -1.44 13.93
CA VAL A 156 0.69 -2.81 13.52
C VAL A 156 -0.49 -3.72 13.82
N SER A 157 -0.92 -3.78 15.08
CA SER A 157 -1.96 -4.75 15.52
C SER A 157 -3.33 -4.42 14.94
N ILE A 158 -3.82 -3.18 15.11
CA ILE A 158 -5.15 -2.78 14.61
C ILE A 158 -5.26 -2.92 13.09
N PRO A 159 -4.32 -2.39 12.26
CA PRO A 159 -4.39 -2.57 10.81
C PRO A 159 -4.37 -4.04 10.39
N SER A 160 -3.58 -4.87 11.07
CA SER A 160 -3.53 -6.30 10.78
C SER A 160 -4.82 -7.03 11.14
N LEU A 161 -5.47 -6.66 12.25
CA LEU A 161 -6.79 -7.18 12.61
C LEU A 161 -7.86 -6.79 11.60
N ILE A 162 -7.87 -5.52 11.16
CA ILE A 162 -8.78 -5.03 10.09
C ILE A 162 -8.61 -5.86 8.83
N VAL A 163 -7.36 -6.10 8.44
CA VAL A 163 -7.00 -6.92 7.28
C VAL A 163 -7.52 -8.36 7.45
N CYS A 164 -7.34 -8.97 8.62
CA CYS A 164 -7.83 -10.33 8.92
C CYS A 164 -9.36 -10.42 8.89
N ILE A 165 -10.07 -9.46 9.49
CA ILE A 165 -11.54 -9.43 9.51
C ILE A 165 -12.08 -9.25 8.08
N SER A 166 -11.55 -8.27 7.34
CA SER A 166 -11.87 -8.02 5.92
C SER A 166 -11.69 -9.29 5.08
N SER A 167 -10.60 -9.99 5.35
CA SER A 167 -10.21 -11.25 4.74
C SER A 167 -11.19 -12.39 5.02
N ILE A 168 -11.64 -12.55 6.27
CA ILE A 168 -12.66 -13.54 6.67
C ILE A 168 -14.01 -13.24 6.00
N ILE A 169 -14.43 -11.96 6.01
CA ILE A 169 -15.67 -11.52 5.36
C ILE A 169 -15.66 -11.89 3.88
N LEU A 170 -14.53 -11.66 3.21
CA LEU A 170 -14.34 -11.97 1.79
C LEU A 170 -14.48 -13.47 1.50
N LEU A 171 -13.87 -14.32 2.34
CA LEU A 171 -13.97 -15.77 2.22
C LEU A 171 -15.39 -16.29 2.49
N ASN A 172 -16.10 -15.71 3.46
CA ASN A 172 -17.47 -16.10 3.77
C ASN A 172 -18.43 -15.72 2.64
N ASN A 173 -18.35 -14.49 2.12
CA ASN A 173 -19.13 -14.05 0.97
C ASN A 173 -18.85 -14.90 -0.28
N ARG A 174 -17.60 -15.31 -0.48
CA ARG A 174 -17.24 -16.25 -1.55
C ARG A 174 -17.97 -17.58 -1.41
N ARG A 175 -17.99 -18.17 -0.21
CA ARG A 175 -18.66 -19.46 0.04
C ARG A 175 -20.15 -19.35 -0.30
N GLN A 176 -20.79 -18.24 0.05
CA GLN A 176 -22.19 -17.98 -0.29
C GLN A 176 -22.40 -17.81 -1.81
N HIS A 177 -21.60 -16.99 -2.49
CA HIS A 177 -21.72 -16.78 -3.93
C HIS A 177 -21.48 -18.05 -4.75
N LYS A 178 -20.50 -18.88 -4.36
CA LYS A 178 -20.23 -20.17 -5.03
C LYS A 178 -21.42 -21.12 -4.92
N ARG A 179 -22.16 -21.11 -3.80
CA ARG A 179 -23.37 -21.91 -3.64
C ARG A 179 -24.50 -21.40 -4.55
N LYS A 180 -24.68 -20.08 -4.65
CA LYS A 180 -25.80 -19.48 -5.38
C LYS A 180 -25.60 -19.40 -6.90
N HIS A 181 -24.36 -19.25 -7.40
CA HIS A 181 -24.10 -18.93 -8.83
C HIS A 181 -23.08 -19.88 -9.48
N LYS A 182 -23.19 -21.18 -9.21
CA LYS A 182 -22.25 -22.21 -9.68
C LYS A 182 -22.08 -22.27 -11.21
N ARG A 183 -23.03 -21.76 -12.01
CA ARG A 183 -23.05 -21.91 -13.48
C ARG A 183 -22.92 -20.62 -14.31
N THR A 184 -22.94 -19.43 -13.72
CA THR A 184 -23.03 -18.15 -14.48
C THR A 184 -21.95 -17.12 -14.15
N LEU A 185 -20.89 -17.52 -13.44
CA LEU A 185 -19.82 -16.59 -13.07
C LEU A 185 -19.00 -16.19 -14.31
N SER A 186 -19.06 -14.91 -14.67
CA SER A 186 -18.26 -14.36 -15.77
C SER A 186 -16.76 -14.55 -15.54
N LEU A 187 -15.99 -14.67 -16.63
CA LEU A 187 -14.52 -14.77 -16.58
C LEU A 187 -13.89 -13.61 -15.77
N ASN A 188 -14.47 -12.41 -15.87
CA ASN A 188 -14.01 -11.22 -15.14
C ASN A 188 -14.18 -11.38 -13.63
N ALA A 189 -15.32 -11.91 -13.18
CA ALA A 189 -15.55 -12.17 -11.76
C ALA A 189 -14.59 -13.26 -11.22
N ARG A 190 -14.23 -14.26 -12.03
CA ARG A 190 -13.20 -15.27 -11.67
C ARG A 190 -11.80 -14.66 -11.53
N ARG A 191 -11.42 -13.71 -12.39
CA ARG A 191 -10.14 -12.98 -12.30
C ARG A 191 -10.07 -12.08 -11.06
N MET A 192 -11.12 -11.28 -10.83
CA MET A 192 -11.24 -10.45 -9.61
C MET A 192 -11.11 -11.30 -8.35
N HIS A 193 -11.77 -12.45 -8.34
CA HIS A 193 -11.72 -13.40 -7.24
C HIS A 193 -10.30 -13.94 -6.98
N LYS A 194 -9.56 -14.37 -8.01
CA LYS A 194 -8.16 -14.83 -7.84
C LYS A 194 -7.29 -13.75 -7.20
N ARG A 195 -7.45 -12.49 -7.64
CA ARG A 195 -6.72 -11.35 -7.08
C ARG A 195 -7.06 -11.13 -5.60
N SER A 196 -8.33 -11.22 -5.23
CA SER A 196 -8.74 -11.08 -3.83
C SER A 196 -8.17 -12.18 -2.91
N VAL A 197 -8.15 -13.44 -3.37
CA VAL A 197 -7.55 -14.54 -2.59
C VAL A 197 -6.04 -14.36 -2.44
N LEU A 198 -5.37 -13.88 -3.49
CA LEU A 198 -3.95 -13.58 -3.41
C LEU A 198 -3.69 -12.47 -2.38
N ILE A 199 -4.45 -11.37 -2.44
CA ILE A 199 -4.34 -10.29 -1.44
C ILE A 199 -4.57 -10.83 -0.02
N PHE A 200 -5.59 -11.68 0.20
CA PHE A 200 -5.84 -12.35 1.47
C PHE A 200 -4.61 -13.14 1.98
N LEU A 201 -4.00 -13.96 1.13
CA LEU A 201 -2.86 -14.79 1.53
C LEU A 201 -1.65 -13.94 1.92
N LEU A 202 -1.43 -12.84 1.20
CA LEU A 202 -0.33 -11.91 1.45
C LEU A 202 -0.53 -11.14 2.75
N SER A 203 -1.75 -10.71 2.97
CA SER A 203 -2.21 -10.11 4.21
C SER A 203 -2.02 -11.03 5.41
N LEU A 204 -2.40 -12.31 5.29
CA LEU A 204 -2.22 -13.31 6.33
C LEU A 204 -0.74 -13.60 6.58
N TRP A 205 0.05 -13.77 5.52
CA TRP A 205 1.50 -13.96 5.61
C TRP A 205 2.18 -12.82 6.36
N PHE A 206 1.83 -11.58 6.01
CA PHE A 206 2.39 -10.39 6.62
C PHE A 206 2.04 -10.27 8.11
N PHE A 207 0.81 -10.63 8.49
CA PHE A 207 0.42 -10.69 9.90
C PHE A 207 1.19 -11.76 10.66
N LEU A 208 1.27 -12.98 10.12
CA LEU A 208 1.95 -14.11 10.75
C LEU A 208 3.46 -13.89 10.90
N SER A 209 4.10 -13.16 9.99
CA SER A 209 5.53 -12.83 10.09
C SER A 209 5.84 -11.74 11.11
N LEU A 210 4.88 -10.85 11.40
CA LEU A 210 5.03 -9.80 12.43
C LEU A 210 4.63 -10.26 13.84
N LEU A 211 3.70 -11.21 13.94
CA LEU A 211 3.16 -11.68 15.21
C LEU A 211 4.24 -12.12 16.23
N PRO A 212 5.29 -12.87 15.85
CA PRO A 212 6.32 -13.29 16.81
C PRO A 212 7.12 -12.12 17.38
N ALA A 213 7.44 -11.11 16.56
CA ALA A 213 8.14 -9.92 17.03
C ALA A 213 7.29 -9.16 18.06
N PHE A 214 5.98 -9.05 17.83
CA PHE A 214 5.05 -8.40 18.75
C PHE A 214 4.93 -9.13 20.09
N ILE A 215 4.80 -10.47 20.04
CA ILE A 215 4.73 -11.29 21.25
C ILE A 215 6.00 -11.10 22.10
N VAL A 216 7.18 -11.11 21.46
CA VAL A 216 8.46 -10.87 22.16
C VAL A 216 8.54 -9.45 22.71
N GLU A 217 8.05 -8.43 21.98
CA GLU A 217 8.01 -7.05 22.47
C GLU A 217 7.17 -6.93 23.75
N ILE A 218 5.99 -7.59 23.80
CA ILE A 218 5.15 -7.63 25.02
C ILE A 218 5.91 -8.27 26.17
N PHE A 219 6.61 -9.39 25.96
CA PHE A 219 7.40 -10.03 27.02
C PHE A 219 8.55 -9.15 27.52
N VAL A 220 9.22 -8.42 26.63
CA VAL A 220 10.27 -7.45 27.00
C VAL A 220 9.69 -6.32 27.86
N LEU A 221 8.50 -5.84 27.52
CA LEU A 221 7.81 -4.79 28.28
C LEU A 221 7.36 -5.30 29.63
N TYR A 222 6.72 -6.46 29.67
CA TYR A 222 6.29 -7.13 30.90
C TYR A 222 7.46 -7.28 31.87
N ASP A 223 8.60 -7.83 31.41
CA ASP A 223 9.75 -8.00 32.28
C ASP A 223 10.30 -6.70 32.83
N ARG A 224 10.26 -5.63 32.04
CA ARG A 224 10.73 -4.33 32.50
C ARG A 224 9.78 -3.67 33.49
N PHE A 225 8.48 -3.88 33.36
CA PHE A 225 7.51 -3.30 34.30
C PHE A 225 7.52 -4.02 35.65
N PHE A 226 7.74 -5.35 35.67
CA PHE A 226 7.64 -6.14 36.91
C PHE A 226 8.99 -6.43 37.58
N TYR A 227 10.09 -6.46 36.82
CA TYR A 227 11.42 -6.82 37.33
C TYR A 227 12.43 -5.69 37.10
N ASP A 228 12.09 -4.48 37.57
CA ASP A 228 12.81 -3.20 37.32
C ASP A 228 14.33 -3.25 37.60
N ASP A 229 14.82 -4.23 38.38
CA ASP A 229 16.18 -4.18 38.96
C ASP A 229 17.21 -5.21 38.46
N ILE A 230 16.83 -6.24 37.69
CA ILE A 230 17.81 -7.26 37.26
C ILE A 230 18.43 -6.86 35.92
N ARG A 231 19.40 -5.93 35.98
CA ARG A 231 20.16 -5.41 34.82
C ARG A 231 20.86 -6.48 33.96
N CYS A 232 20.89 -7.75 34.40
CA CYS A 232 21.60 -8.83 33.74
C CYS A 232 20.86 -10.17 33.68
N SER A 233 19.51 -10.19 33.59
CA SER A 233 18.81 -11.47 33.41
C SER A 233 19.14 -12.06 32.03
N ILE A 234 19.56 -13.33 32.01
CA ILE A 234 19.80 -14.11 30.77
C ILE A 234 18.54 -14.08 29.88
N ARG A 235 17.36 -14.09 30.51
CA ARG A 235 16.05 -13.97 29.89
C ARG A 235 15.89 -12.73 29.00
N LEU A 236 16.27 -11.54 29.48
CA LEU A 236 16.16 -10.31 28.68
C LEU A 236 17.11 -10.34 27.47
N LYS A 237 18.30 -10.96 27.61
CA LYS A 237 19.23 -11.17 26.50
C LYS A 237 18.61 -12.09 25.44
N ILE A 238 18.00 -13.20 25.86
CA ILE A 238 17.30 -14.13 24.96
C ILE A 238 16.18 -13.41 24.21
N TYR A 239 15.33 -12.64 24.90
CA TYR A 239 14.27 -11.87 24.26
C TYR A 239 14.79 -10.86 23.25
N LYS A 240 15.89 -10.16 23.56
CA LYS A 240 16.50 -9.22 22.62
C LYS A 240 17.03 -9.92 21.36
N ILE A 241 17.65 -11.10 21.52
CA ILE A 241 18.12 -11.91 20.38
C ILE A 241 16.93 -12.38 19.54
N LEU A 242 15.91 -12.97 20.16
CA LEU A 242 14.70 -13.43 19.46
C LEU A 242 14.00 -12.28 18.72
N TYR A 243 13.86 -11.13 19.37
CA TYR A 243 13.29 -9.93 18.76
C TYR A 243 14.06 -9.52 17.50
N ASN A 244 15.39 -9.46 17.57
CA ASN A 244 16.24 -9.17 16.41
C ASN A 244 16.09 -10.21 15.29
N CYS A 245 16.05 -11.50 15.63
CA CYS A 245 15.80 -12.56 14.65
C CYS A 245 14.44 -12.37 13.95
N PHE A 246 13.37 -12.09 14.69
CA PHE A 246 12.06 -11.85 14.11
C PHE A 246 11.99 -10.55 13.30
N LEU A 247 12.74 -9.52 13.67
CA LEU A 247 12.88 -8.32 12.83
C LEU A 247 13.54 -8.64 11.48
N ILE A 248 14.56 -9.50 11.46
CA ILE A 248 15.18 -9.96 10.20
C ILE A 248 14.15 -10.74 9.35
N PHE A 249 13.36 -11.62 9.97
CA PHE A 249 12.26 -12.30 9.27
C PHE A 249 11.23 -11.30 8.71
N SER A 250 10.92 -10.24 9.46
CA SER A 250 10.06 -9.16 8.98
C SER A 250 10.66 -8.44 7.77
N SER A 251 12.00 -8.30 7.70
CA SER A 251 12.65 -7.71 6.53
C SER A 251 12.37 -8.48 5.22
N ILE A 252 12.15 -9.79 5.30
CA ILE A 252 11.77 -10.62 4.14
C ILE A 252 10.43 -10.16 3.54
N ASN A 253 9.53 -9.59 4.36
CA ASN A 253 8.26 -9.03 3.88
C ASN A 253 8.43 -7.86 2.90
N TYR A 254 9.57 -7.17 2.89
CA TYR A 254 9.81 -6.13 1.89
C TYR A 254 10.04 -6.74 0.51
N SER A 255 10.82 -7.83 0.45
CA SER A 255 11.10 -8.55 -0.79
C SER A 255 9.85 -9.21 -1.37
N THR A 256 8.93 -9.70 -0.53
CA THR A 256 7.67 -10.30 -1.02
C THR A 256 6.82 -9.31 -1.83
N LYS A 257 6.87 -8.00 -1.53
CA LYS A 257 6.14 -6.97 -2.30
C LYS A 257 6.50 -6.96 -3.80
N PHE A 258 7.76 -7.19 -4.12
CA PHE A 258 8.21 -7.29 -5.51
C PHE A 258 7.56 -8.49 -6.21
N TYR A 259 7.66 -9.68 -5.61
CA TYR A 259 7.05 -10.90 -6.14
C TYR A 259 5.53 -10.79 -6.27
N ILE A 260 4.87 -10.13 -5.32
CA ILE A 260 3.43 -9.85 -5.38
C ILE A 260 3.09 -9.03 -6.63
N ARG A 261 3.81 -7.94 -6.87
CA ARG A 261 3.57 -7.10 -8.06
C ARG A 261 3.77 -7.90 -9.34
N LEU A 262 4.79 -8.74 -9.38
CA LEU A 262 5.09 -9.63 -10.51
C LEU A 262 3.97 -10.65 -10.78
N ILE A 263 3.32 -11.17 -9.74
CA ILE A 263 2.21 -12.14 -9.87
C ILE A 263 0.86 -11.46 -10.15
N VAL A 264 0.55 -10.35 -9.46
CA VAL A 264 -0.78 -9.70 -9.49
C VAL A 264 -0.98 -8.85 -10.75
N SER A 265 0.06 -8.10 -11.13
CA SER A 265 -0.06 -7.04 -12.13
C SER A 265 0.41 -7.54 -13.49
N THR A 266 -0.55 -7.77 -14.39
CA THR A 266 -0.27 -8.18 -15.77
C THR A 266 0.48 -7.09 -16.52
N SER A 267 0.14 -5.82 -16.32
CA SER A 267 0.85 -4.69 -16.91
C SER A 267 2.29 -4.59 -16.41
N PHE A 268 2.51 -4.76 -15.10
CA PHE A 268 3.88 -4.77 -14.55
C PHE A 268 4.69 -5.92 -15.13
N ARG A 269 4.10 -7.12 -15.24
CA ARG A 269 4.76 -8.28 -15.83
C ARG A 269 5.09 -8.04 -17.31
N GLU A 270 4.18 -7.46 -18.07
CA GLU A 270 4.41 -7.12 -19.48
C GLU A 270 5.55 -6.09 -19.62
N SER A 271 5.53 -5.02 -18.83
CA SER A 271 6.62 -4.03 -18.80
C SER A 271 7.95 -4.63 -18.34
N PHE A 272 7.92 -5.53 -17.35
CA PHE A 272 9.11 -6.20 -16.83
C PHE A 272 9.70 -7.20 -17.84
N ILE A 273 8.86 -7.96 -18.55
CA ILE A 273 9.28 -8.82 -19.66
C ILE A 273 9.85 -7.96 -20.80
N GLN A 274 9.21 -6.85 -21.15
CA GLN A 274 9.74 -5.91 -22.15
C GLN A 274 11.13 -5.38 -21.74
N PHE A 275 11.30 -5.05 -20.47
CA PHE A 275 12.57 -4.59 -19.90
C PHE A 275 13.66 -5.67 -19.96
N ILE A 276 13.38 -6.90 -19.51
CA ILE A 276 14.36 -8.01 -19.51
C ILE A 276 14.66 -8.51 -20.92
N CYS A 277 13.62 -8.75 -21.72
CA CYS A 277 13.79 -9.36 -23.04
C CYS A 277 14.34 -8.37 -24.08
N CYS A 278 14.66 -7.13 -23.68
CA CYS A 278 15.13 -6.05 -24.55
C CYS A 278 14.40 -6.06 -25.91
N GLN A 279 13.08 -6.29 -25.89
CA GLN A 279 12.29 -6.31 -27.13
C GLN A 279 12.16 -4.86 -27.58
N ASN A 280 13.17 -4.45 -28.37
CA ASN A 280 13.32 -3.16 -28.99
C ASN A 280 11.97 -2.64 -29.51
N HIS A 281 11.75 -1.37 -29.24
CA HIS A 281 10.63 -0.48 -29.61
C HIS A 281 10.26 -0.43 -31.11
N LYS A 282 10.63 -1.42 -31.93
CA LYS A 282 10.47 -1.45 -33.39
C LYS A 282 9.02 -1.52 -33.89
N LYS A 283 8.00 -1.61 -33.03
CA LYS A 283 6.60 -1.72 -33.46
C LYS A 283 5.77 -0.43 -33.41
N SER A 284 6.25 0.67 -32.83
CA SER A 284 5.44 1.90 -32.73
C SER A 284 5.49 2.83 -33.96
N SER A 285 6.44 2.63 -34.88
CA SER A 285 6.58 3.53 -36.05
C SER A 285 5.75 3.11 -37.28
N GLY A 286 5.08 1.96 -37.23
CA GLY A 286 4.35 1.41 -38.39
C GLY A 286 2.86 1.75 -38.47
N LEU A 287 2.19 2.06 -37.36
CA LEU A 287 0.72 2.13 -37.32
C LEU A 287 0.12 3.51 -37.63
N ILE A 288 0.93 4.57 -37.72
CA ILE A 288 0.44 5.92 -38.09
C ILE A 288 0.30 6.07 -39.61
N LYS A 289 0.91 5.19 -40.42
CA LYS A 289 0.89 5.34 -41.90
C LYS A 289 -0.35 4.78 -42.62
N MET A 290 -1.27 4.08 -41.96
CA MET A 290 -2.45 3.50 -42.63
C MET A 290 -3.78 4.21 -42.39
N ASN A 291 -3.89 5.14 -41.45
CA ASN A 291 -5.19 5.79 -41.18
C ASN A 291 -5.45 7.09 -41.97
N ASN A 292 -4.52 7.50 -42.85
CA ASN A 292 -4.69 8.71 -43.67
C ASN A 292 -5.08 8.45 -45.14
N LYS A 293 -5.24 7.19 -45.56
CA LYS A 293 -5.74 6.86 -46.91
C LYS A 293 -7.24 6.54 -46.99
N ASN A 294 -7.92 6.27 -45.87
CA ASN A 294 -9.35 5.94 -45.88
C ASN A 294 -10.30 7.08 -45.49
N LYS A 295 -9.81 8.24 -45.03
CA LYS A 295 -10.68 9.41 -44.76
C LYS A 295 -11.15 10.16 -46.01
N ASN A 296 -10.57 9.90 -47.19
CA ASN A 296 -10.98 10.56 -48.43
C ASN A 296 -11.94 9.74 -49.31
N LYS A 297 -12.37 8.53 -48.91
CA LYS A 297 -13.23 7.68 -49.76
C LYS A 297 -14.71 7.60 -49.36
N HIS A 298 -15.14 8.27 -48.28
CA HIS A 298 -16.54 8.23 -47.82
C HIS A 298 -17.27 9.59 -47.81
N ARG A 299 -16.76 10.60 -48.55
CA ARG A 299 -17.44 11.90 -48.70
C ARG A 299 -18.16 12.12 -50.04
N LEU A 300 -18.39 11.07 -50.81
CA LEU A 300 -19.13 11.13 -52.07
C LEU A 300 -20.03 9.91 -52.20
N LEU A 301 -21.28 10.03 -51.75
CA LEU A 301 -22.50 9.79 -52.56
C LEU A 301 -23.75 10.11 -51.70
N PRO A 302 -24.88 10.50 -52.34
CA PRO A 302 -25.69 11.62 -51.92
C PRO A 302 -27.10 11.22 -51.46
N LEU A 303 -27.76 12.21 -50.87
CA LEU A 303 -29.20 12.48 -50.92
C LEU A 303 -29.95 11.69 -52.01
N LEU A 304 -30.71 10.66 -51.61
CA LEU A 304 -31.87 10.14 -52.34
C LEU A 304 -32.60 9.11 -51.46
N ASN A 305 -33.52 9.58 -50.61
CA ASN A 305 -34.90 9.09 -50.63
C ASN A 305 -35.75 9.88 -49.62
N GLN A 306 -36.37 10.93 -50.13
CA GLN A 306 -37.67 11.38 -49.66
C GLN A 306 -38.74 10.36 -50.12
N ASN A 307 -39.83 10.30 -49.35
CA ASN A 307 -41.15 9.77 -49.72
C ASN A 307 -41.39 8.26 -49.62
N LYS A 308 -42.04 7.89 -48.51
CA LYS A 308 -43.27 7.06 -48.42
C LYS A 308 -43.54 6.84 -46.93
N ALA A 309 -44.72 6.86 -46.37
CA ALA A 309 -46.08 7.25 -46.73
C ALA A 309 -46.87 6.91 -45.46
N ASN A 310 -47.81 7.76 -45.06
CA ASN A 310 -48.81 7.44 -44.05
C ASN A 310 -49.55 6.15 -44.41
N VAL A 311 -49.73 5.24 -43.46
CA VAL A 311 -50.94 4.40 -43.37
C VAL A 311 -51.33 4.30 -41.90
N ILE A 312 -52.43 4.99 -41.60
CA ILE A 312 -53.33 4.76 -40.48
C ILE A 312 -54.15 3.53 -40.85
N GLU A 313 -54.28 2.55 -39.96
CA GLU A 313 -55.44 1.65 -39.93
C GLU A 313 -55.69 1.17 -38.48
N ILE A 314 -56.78 1.70 -37.94
CA ILE A 314 -57.73 1.22 -36.90
C ILE A 314 -57.18 0.77 -35.55
#